data_AF-A0A453K1W1-F1
#
_entry.id   AF-A0A453K1W1-F1
#
_cell.length_a   1.000
_cell.length_b   1.000
_cell.length_c   1.000
_cell.angle_alpha   90.00
_cell.angle_beta   90.00
_cell.angle_gamma   90.00
#
_symmetry.space_group_name_H-M   'P 1'
#
loop_
_entity.id
_entity.type
_entity.pdbx_description
1 polymer ?
#
loop_
_entity_poly.entity_id
_entity_poly.type
_entity_poly.pdbx_seq_one_letter_code
_entity_poly.pdbx_strand_id
1 'polypeptide(L)'
;AYLQKLISLEKQPYFYLVAVRCLCSLLDAAPHFNHRESLLASVVKNLSSSNDVARKLCSEAIRSLFRNEGKHRGEATVEAVRLVSASVKLNDCQLHPDVVEVCLSLKFDEDLGKDESKEEKLKPKKNKRYQNRDVTKPSEKKKIKKELLSKARQEVHADLRAVSFTLDPKEKKMIQRETLAALFETYFRILKHSMNTSNSRYKATSVFPGGSHPLLAPCLEGLGKFSHLIDLDFMSELIACLKKLSGYTDHQGEIPPDNTLSVSERLQCCIVAFKVWRSNLEALNVDLQDFFVQFYNLILEYRPDRDHGEVLADALKTLLWEGKQQDMLRAAAFIKRLATFALSFGSTEAIAALITLRHLLQKNTKCRNMLENDAGGGSLSSLVAKYDPEAKDPYLSGALATVLWELSLLQKHHDETVSGMASNILSMANLNATQNPVQLSSSNPLEAYKDLSMGRELSKPTHKVSQTLKCKRKRRSKEFVALSTDVLEKADCTVGEDELREKLQSHFAVLRGISENERLRTELNHALSSINMYKEYKKQKKASKKSKKAAKA
;
A
#
# COMPACT_ATOMS: atom_id res chain seq x y z
N ALA A 1 -18.78 -34.51 19.51
CA ALA A 1 -20.10 -34.07 20.03
C ALA A 1 -20.20 -32.54 20.17
N TYR A 2 -19.49 -31.90 21.11
CA TYR A 2 -19.59 -30.44 21.33
C TYR A 2 -19.27 -29.60 20.08
N LEU A 3 -18.13 -29.85 19.43
CA LEU A 3 -17.74 -29.18 18.19
C LEU A 3 -18.78 -29.36 17.07
N GLN A 4 -19.28 -30.59 16.87
CA GLN A 4 -20.32 -30.87 15.87
C GLN A 4 -21.62 -30.12 16.16
N LYS A 5 -21.99 -29.96 17.45
CA LYS A 5 -23.15 -29.16 17.82
C LYS A 5 -22.93 -27.68 17.51
N LEU A 6 -21.75 -27.13 17.80
CA LEU A 6 -21.40 -25.76 17.41
C LEU A 6 -21.46 -25.56 15.89
N ILE A 7 -20.89 -26.47 15.11
CA ILE A 7 -20.95 -26.42 13.63
C ILE A 7 -22.40 -26.52 13.12
N SER A 8 -23.26 -27.29 13.80
CA SER A 8 -24.69 -27.34 13.45
C SER A 8 -25.42 -26.03 13.77
N LEU A 9 -25.05 -25.35 14.86
CA LEU A 9 -25.61 -24.07 15.29
C LEU A 9 -25.08 -22.91 14.45
N GLU A 10 -23.85 -23.01 13.95
CA GLU A 10 -23.27 -22.08 12.97
C GLU A 10 -24.13 -21.99 11.70
N LYS A 11 -24.77 -23.09 11.28
CA LYS A 11 -25.69 -23.07 10.12
C LYS A 11 -27.01 -22.35 10.39
N GLN A 12 -27.33 -22.05 11.66
CA GLN A 12 -28.57 -21.39 12.04
C GLN A 12 -28.31 -19.88 12.22
N PRO A 13 -29.05 -18.99 11.53
CA PRO A 13 -28.75 -17.56 11.51
C PRO A 13 -28.85 -16.91 12.90
N TYR A 14 -29.77 -17.37 13.75
CA TYR A 14 -29.98 -16.83 15.10
C TYR A 14 -28.80 -17.11 16.04
N PHE A 15 -28.19 -18.27 15.94
CA PHE A 15 -27.06 -18.68 16.79
C PHE A 15 -25.70 -18.48 16.14
N TYR A 16 -25.66 -18.07 14.86
CA TYR A 16 -24.45 -17.98 14.05
C TYR A 16 -23.33 -17.22 14.76
N LEU A 17 -23.58 -15.98 15.19
CA LEU A 17 -22.55 -15.13 15.79
C LEU A 17 -22.04 -15.70 17.13
N VAL A 18 -22.94 -16.26 17.94
CA VAL A 18 -22.58 -16.88 19.22
C VAL A 18 -21.78 -18.16 18.98
N ALA A 19 -22.17 -18.98 18.01
CA ALA A 19 -21.45 -20.18 17.63
C ALA A 19 -20.05 -19.85 17.12
N VAL A 20 -19.90 -18.86 16.23
CA VAL A 20 -18.60 -18.37 15.75
C VAL A 20 -17.73 -17.89 16.90
N ARG A 21 -18.27 -17.07 17.81
CA ARG A 21 -17.53 -16.59 18.99
C ARG A 21 -17.06 -17.74 19.88
N CYS A 22 -17.88 -18.76 20.09
CA CYS A 22 -17.52 -19.95 20.84
C CYS A 22 -16.43 -20.77 20.13
N LEU A 23 -16.48 -20.90 18.81
CA LEU A 23 -15.45 -21.58 18.01
C LEU A 23 -14.10 -20.83 18.08
N CYS A 24 -14.10 -19.51 17.92
CA CYS A 24 -12.93 -18.67 18.08
C CYS A 24 -12.32 -18.79 19.49
N SER A 25 -13.17 -18.69 20.53
CA SER A 25 -12.72 -18.82 21.93
C SER A 25 -12.14 -20.20 22.23
N LEU A 26 -12.70 -21.25 21.63
CA LEU A 26 -12.19 -22.61 21.76
C LEU A 26 -10.82 -22.77 21.09
N LEU A 27 -10.63 -22.16 19.92
CA LEU A 27 -9.36 -22.17 19.20
C LEU A 27 -8.25 -21.47 20.01
N ASP A 28 -8.56 -20.31 20.62
CA ASP A 28 -7.62 -19.57 21.47
C ASP A 28 -7.24 -20.32 22.77
N ALA A 29 -8.21 -21.03 23.36
CA ALA A 29 -8.03 -21.74 24.62
C ALA A 29 -7.31 -23.09 24.45
N ALA A 30 -7.60 -23.84 23.38
CA ALA A 30 -7.13 -25.21 23.19
C ALA A 30 -6.73 -25.50 21.73
N PRO A 31 -5.64 -24.90 21.23
CA PRO A 31 -5.19 -25.09 19.84
C PRO A 31 -4.62 -26.51 19.56
N HIS A 32 -4.26 -27.27 20.60
CA HIS A 32 -3.82 -28.67 20.50
C HIS A 32 -4.96 -29.70 20.37
N PHE A 33 -6.20 -29.25 20.21
CA PHE A 33 -7.36 -30.14 20.23
C PHE A 33 -7.30 -31.20 19.11
N ASN A 34 -7.62 -32.47 19.42
CA ASN A 34 -7.52 -33.58 18.46
C ASN A 34 -8.38 -33.40 17.19
N HIS A 35 -9.45 -32.59 17.24
CA HIS A 35 -10.25 -32.23 16.07
C HIS A 35 -10.01 -30.78 15.62
N ARG A 36 -8.78 -30.27 15.79
CA ARG A 36 -8.36 -28.94 15.35
C ARG A 36 -8.65 -28.71 13.87
N GLU A 37 -8.54 -29.75 13.03
CA GLU A 37 -8.74 -29.62 11.58
C GLU A 37 -10.15 -29.16 11.25
N SER A 38 -11.15 -29.78 11.88
CA SER A 38 -12.54 -29.40 11.70
C SER A 38 -12.87 -28.04 12.32
N LEU A 39 -12.19 -27.67 13.41
CA LEU A 39 -12.35 -26.36 14.05
C LEU A 39 -11.77 -25.25 13.17
N LEU A 40 -10.52 -25.42 12.72
CA LEU A 40 -9.82 -24.50 11.83
C LEU A 40 -10.57 -24.37 10.50
N ALA A 41 -11.05 -25.48 9.91
CA ALA A 41 -11.82 -25.42 8.68
C ALA A 41 -13.10 -24.57 8.81
N SER A 42 -13.81 -24.66 9.94
CA SER A 42 -14.99 -23.82 10.20
C SER A 42 -14.60 -22.35 10.43
N VAL A 43 -13.56 -22.07 11.21
CA VAL A 43 -13.10 -20.69 11.47
C VAL A 43 -12.60 -20.04 10.18
N VAL A 44 -11.77 -20.73 9.38
CA VAL A 44 -11.24 -20.24 8.11
C VAL A 44 -12.35 -20.00 7.09
N LYS A 45 -13.35 -20.90 7.01
CA LYS A 45 -14.52 -20.68 6.14
C LYS A 45 -15.26 -19.38 6.48
N ASN A 46 -15.36 -19.05 7.76
CA ASN A 46 -16.02 -17.82 8.23
C ASN A 46 -15.21 -16.54 7.99
N LEU A 47 -13.91 -16.63 7.66
CA LEU A 47 -13.12 -15.47 7.22
C LEU A 47 -13.66 -14.88 5.90
N SER A 48 -14.36 -15.68 5.10
CA SER A 48 -14.98 -15.24 3.84
C SER A 48 -16.46 -14.86 4.00
N SER A 49 -16.97 -14.78 5.23
CA SER A 49 -18.39 -14.52 5.48
C SER A 49 -18.80 -13.08 5.16
N SER A 50 -20.06 -12.88 4.73
CA SER A 50 -20.60 -11.54 4.50
C SER A 50 -20.77 -10.72 5.79
N ASN A 51 -20.77 -11.37 6.96
CA ASN A 51 -20.95 -10.71 8.25
C ASN A 51 -19.61 -10.17 8.78
N ASP A 52 -19.49 -8.85 8.83
CA ASP A 52 -18.29 -8.14 9.27
C ASP A 52 -17.82 -8.52 10.68
N VAL A 53 -18.76 -8.70 11.62
CA VAL A 53 -18.44 -9.04 13.01
C VAL A 53 -17.88 -10.46 13.09
N ALA A 54 -18.50 -11.41 12.37
CA ALA A 54 -18.03 -12.79 12.33
C ALA A 54 -16.64 -12.89 11.70
N ARG A 55 -16.39 -12.20 10.56
CA ARG A 55 -15.06 -12.13 9.95
C ARG A 55 -14.02 -11.61 10.93
N LYS A 56 -14.26 -10.45 11.56
CA LYS A 56 -13.31 -9.83 12.50
C LYS A 56 -12.99 -10.74 13.69
N LEU A 57 -13.98 -11.44 14.25
CA LEU A 57 -13.76 -12.43 15.32
C LEU A 57 -12.87 -13.58 14.85
N CYS A 58 -13.14 -14.15 13.67
CA CYS A 58 -12.31 -15.19 13.08
C CYS A 58 -10.90 -14.71 12.76
N SER A 59 -10.76 -13.52 12.18
CA SER A 59 -9.46 -12.93 11.84
C SER A 59 -8.62 -12.70 13.08
N GLU A 60 -9.20 -12.20 14.17
CA GLU A 60 -8.47 -12.00 15.42
C GLU A 60 -8.05 -13.34 16.06
N ALA A 61 -8.92 -14.36 16.05
CA ALA A 61 -8.59 -15.69 16.54
C ALA A 61 -7.43 -16.33 15.75
N ILE A 62 -7.43 -16.21 14.42
CA ILE A 62 -6.32 -16.71 13.58
C ILE A 62 -5.04 -15.88 13.79
N ARG A 63 -5.14 -14.55 13.92
CA ARG A 63 -3.98 -13.71 14.26
C ARG A 63 -3.40 -14.06 15.63
N SER A 64 -4.26 -14.34 16.62
CA SER A 64 -3.88 -14.80 17.96
C SER A 64 -3.17 -16.16 17.90
N LEU A 65 -3.68 -17.09 17.08
CA LEU A 65 -3.02 -18.37 16.81
C LEU A 65 -1.61 -18.16 16.26
N PHE A 66 -1.45 -17.37 15.19
CA PHE A 66 -0.16 -17.11 14.56
C PHE A 66 0.84 -16.37 15.48
N ARG A 67 0.38 -15.50 16.39
CA ARG A 67 1.27 -14.84 17.36
C ARG A 67 1.73 -15.77 18.48
N ASN A 68 0.98 -16.82 18.79
CA ASN A 68 1.19 -17.69 19.95
C ASN A 68 1.68 -19.09 19.56
N GLU A 69 2.63 -19.19 18.63
CA GLU A 69 3.09 -20.48 18.08
C GLU A 69 3.57 -21.49 19.13
N GLY A 70 4.13 -20.99 20.24
CA GLY A 70 4.56 -21.81 21.37
C GLY A 70 3.45 -22.65 22.01
N LYS A 71 2.17 -22.27 21.84
CA LYS A 71 1.02 -23.02 22.36
C LYS A 71 0.59 -24.20 21.48
N HIS A 72 1.15 -24.38 20.28
CA HIS A 72 0.70 -25.44 19.37
C HIS A 72 1.79 -25.98 18.46
N ARG A 73 3.07 -25.73 18.79
CA ARG A 73 4.23 -26.29 18.08
C ARG A 73 4.23 -25.96 16.57
N GLY A 74 3.57 -24.88 16.15
CA GLY A 74 3.45 -24.49 14.73
C GLY A 74 2.57 -25.40 13.85
N GLU A 75 2.15 -26.58 14.30
CA GLU A 75 1.33 -27.50 13.50
C GLU A 75 -0.02 -26.87 13.10
N ALA A 76 -0.71 -26.23 14.05
CA ALA A 76 -1.96 -25.52 13.78
C ALA A 76 -1.76 -24.28 12.87
N THR A 77 -0.56 -23.67 12.88
CA THR A 77 -0.21 -22.57 11.97
C THR A 77 -0.16 -23.07 10.53
N VAL A 78 0.61 -24.13 10.26
CA VAL A 78 0.78 -24.71 8.92
C VAL A 78 -0.58 -25.11 8.36
N GLU A 79 -1.39 -25.76 9.20
CA GLU A 79 -2.71 -26.24 8.82
C GLU A 79 -3.67 -25.08 8.50
N ALA A 80 -3.70 -24.03 9.32
CA ALA A 80 -4.49 -22.85 9.04
C ALA A 80 -4.06 -22.16 7.73
N VAL A 81 -2.75 -22.02 7.47
CA VAL A 81 -2.23 -21.45 6.21
C VAL A 81 -2.61 -22.31 5.00
N ARG A 82 -2.57 -23.65 5.14
CA ARG A 82 -3.04 -24.58 4.09
C ARG A 82 -4.52 -24.44 3.80
N LEU A 83 -5.35 -24.29 4.84
CA LEU A 83 -6.78 -24.08 4.69
C LEU A 83 -7.09 -22.73 4.05
N VAL A 84 -6.32 -21.69 4.37
CA VAL A 84 -6.40 -20.38 3.69
C VAL A 84 -6.05 -20.54 2.21
N SER A 85 -4.92 -21.20 1.89
CA SER A 85 -4.50 -21.49 0.52
C SER A 85 -5.57 -22.24 -0.28
N ALA A 86 -6.14 -23.29 0.31
CA ALA A 86 -7.24 -24.06 -0.28
C ALA A 86 -8.49 -23.22 -0.49
N SER A 87 -8.83 -22.34 0.46
CA SER A 87 -9.97 -21.42 0.35
C SER A 87 -9.79 -20.41 -0.78
N VAL A 88 -8.59 -19.84 -0.92
CA VAL A 88 -8.24 -18.92 -2.03
C VAL A 88 -8.34 -19.64 -3.38
N LYS A 89 -7.86 -20.89 -3.45
CA LYS A 89 -7.95 -21.73 -4.66
C LYS A 89 -9.40 -22.08 -5.02
N LEU A 90 -10.23 -22.41 -4.04
CA LEU A 90 -11.61 -22.85 -4.27
C LEU A 90 -12.54 -21.71 -4.73
N ASN A 91 -12.23 -20.48 -4.32
CA ASN A 91 -13.03 -19.29 -4.65
C ASN A 91 -12.37 -18.40 -5.73
N ASP A 92 -11.42 -18.94 -6.50
CA ASP A 92 -10.72 -18.23 -7.58
C ASP A 92 -10.22 -16.82 -7.19
N CYS A 93 -9.65 -16.68 -5.99
CA CYS A 93 -9.17 -15.42 -5.43
C CYS A 93 -10.24 -14.30 -5.24
N GLN A 94 -11.53 -14.61 -5.36
CA GLN A 94 -12.65 -13.67 -5.14
C GLN A 94 -13.13 -13.72 -3.69
N LEU A 95 -12.24 -13.37 -2.76
CA LEU A 95 -12.49 -13.38 -1.32
C LEU A 95 -12.25 -12.01 -0.68
N HIS A 96 -12.72 -11.85 0.55
CA HIS A 96 -12.47 -10.64 1.33
C HIS A 96 -10.96 -10.51 1.70
N PRO A 97 -10.38 -9.30 1.68
CA PRO A 97 -8.97 -9.05 2.04
C PRO A 97 -8.51 -9.69 3.36
N ASP A 98 -9.37 -9.67 4.38
CA ASP A 98 -9.14 -10.26 5.71
C ASP A 98 -8.60 -11.70 5.67
N VAL A 99 -8.98 -12.50 4.65
CA VAL A 99 -8.56 -13.90 4.51
C VAL A 99 -7.04 -14.04 4.32
N VAL A 100 -6.42 -13.09 3.62
CA VAL A 100 -4.98 -13.07 3.37
C VAL A 100 -4.27 -12.20 4.40
N GLU A 101 -4.93 -11.14 4.88
CA GLU A 101 -4.37 -10.22 5.87
C GLU A 101 -3.99 -10.91 7.19
N VAL A 102 -4.70 -11.98 7.59
CA VAL A 102 -4.32 -12.77 8.76
C VAL A 102 -2.90 -13.33 8.64
N CYS A 103 -2.44 -13.71 7.44
CA CYS A 103 -1.10 -14.23 7.21
C CYS A 103 0.00 -13.18 7.46
N LEU A 104 -0.33 -11.89 7.44
CA LEU A 104 0.62 -10.83 7.81
C LEU A 104 1.01 -10.91 9.29
N SER A 105 0.26 -11.60 10.15
CA SER A 105 0.62 -11.76 11.56
C SER A 105 1.64 -12.89 11.84
N LEU A 106 1.97 -13.69 10.82
CA LEU A 106 3.01 -14.72 10.91
C LEU A 106 4.37 -14.10 11.26
N LYS A 107 5.14 -14.87 12.04
CA LYS A 107 6.52 -14.56 12.41
C LYS A 107 7.37 -15.77 12.09
N PHE A 108 8.55 -15.52 11.54
CA PHE A 108 9.47 -16.55 11.13
C PHE A 108 10.82 -16.25 11.78
N ASP A 109 11.49 -17.29 12.27
CA ASP A 109 12.82 -17.13 12.87
C ASP A 109 13.87 -17.17 11.76
N GLU A 110 14.64 -16.08 11.64
CA GLU A 110 15.73 -15.94 10.66
C GLU A 110 17.02 -16.66 11.12
N ASP A 111 17.22 -16.83 12.43
CA ASP A 111 18.48 -17.31 13.03
C ASP A 111 18.66 -18.84 13.05
N LEU A 112 17.73 -19.62 12.50
CA LEU A 112 17.82 -21.08 12.53
C LEU A 112 19.01 -21.64 11.71
N GLY A 113 19.73 -20.80 10.96
CA GLY A 113 20.85 -21.16 10.09
C GLY A 113 22.26 -21.17 10.73
N LYS A 114 22.44 -20.75 11.99
CA LYS A 114 23.74 -20.92 12.67
C LYS A 114 23.75 -22.27 13.36
N ASP A 115 24.43 -23.25 12.76
CA ASP A 115 24.72 -24.53 13.39
C ASP A 115 25.34 -24.30 14.78
N GLU A 116 24.58 -24.58 15.83
CA GLU A 116 25.10 -24.77 17.19
C GLU A 116 25.90 -26.08 17.22
N SER A 117 27.06 -26.07 16.57
CA SER A 117 28.11 -27.07 16.70
C SER A 117 28.89 -26.88 18.01
N LYS A 118 28.17 -26.69 19.13
CA LYS A 118 28.72 -26.73 20.48
C LYS A 118 27.73 -27.39 21.43
N GLU A 119 27.48 -28.68 21.19
CA GLU A 119 27.12 -29.59 22.28
C GLU A 119 28.27 -29.60 23.30
N GLU A 120 28.22 -28.70 24.28
CA GLU A 120 28.95 -28.88 25.53
C GLU A 120 28.38 -30.12 26.22
N LYS A 121 29.11 -31.22 26.07
CA LYS A 121 28.94 -32.47 26.82
C LYS A 121 28.90 -32.18 28.33
N LEU A 122 27.70 -32.02 28.89
CA LEU A 122 27.48 -32.04 30.32
C LEU A 122 27.68 -33.47 30.83
N LYS A 123 28.91 -33.76 31.28
CA LYS A 123 29.27 -34.99 31.99
C LYS A 123 28.44 -35.11 33.28
N PRO A 124 27.81 -36.26 33.57
CA PRO A 124 27.19 -36.47 34.88
C PRO A 124 28.30 -36.62 35.95
N LYS A 125 28.38 -35.66 36.88
CA LYS A 125 29.27 -35.72 38.05
C LYS A 125 28.83 -36.84 38.99
N LYS A 126 29.68 -37.86 39.12
CA LYS A 126 29.69 -38.79 40.28
C LYS A 126 30.04 -38.03 41.57
N ASN A 127 29.41 -38.46 42.68
CA ASN A 127 29.81 -38.41 44.11
C ASN A 127 28.71 -37.79 45.00
N LYS A 128 28.44 -38.22 46.24
CA LYS A 128 29.15 -39.08 47.21
C LYS A 128 28.14 -39.61 48.24
N ARG A 129 28.44 -40.77 48.84
CA ARG A 129 27.74 -41.34 50.01
C ARG A 129 27.79 -40.37 51.21
N TYR A 130 26.72 -40.36 52.02
CA TYR A 130 26.83 -40.15 53.47
C TYR A 130 25.91 -41.14 54.21
N GLN A 131 26.49 -41.72 55.27
CA GLN A 131 25.94 -42.75 56.13
C GLN A 131 25.10 -42.16 57.28
N ASN A 132 24.15 -43.00 57.70
CA ASN A 132 23.67 -43.28 59.07
C ASN A 132 22.64 -42.41 59.81
N ARG A 133 21.55 -43.14 60.16
CA ARG A 133 20.73 -43.19 61.40
C ARG A 133 20.25 -41.87 62.02
N ASP A 134 18.91 -41.74 62.13
CA ASP A 134 18.28 -41.96 63.43
C ASP A 134 16.76 -42.19 63.41
N VAL A 135 16.30 -42.78 64.52
CA VAL A 135 14.99 -43.36 64.81
C VAL A 135 13.88 -42.30 64.82
N THR A 136 12.87 -42.47 63.95
CA THR A 136 11.59 -41.74 64.04
C THR A 136 10.44 -42.57 63.44
N LYS A 137 9.27 -42.47 64.09
CA LYS A 137 8.09 -43.35 64.06
C LYS A 137 7.52 -43.62 62.65
N PRO A 138 6.90 -44.80 62.40
CA PRO A 138 6.52 -45.29 61.07
C PRO A 138 5.38 -44.50 60.35
N SER A 139 4.69 -43.61 61.05
CA SER A 139 3.53 -42.88 60.51
C SER A 139 3.90 -41.60 59.73
N GLU A 140 4.94 -40.87 60.17
CA GLU A 140 5.35 -39.60 59.56
C GLU A 140 6.23 -39.80 58.31
N LYS A 141 7.06 -40.86 58.27
CA LYS A 141 7.89 -41.21 57.11
C LYS A 141 7.08 -41.51 55.85
N LYS A 142 5.86 -42.04 55.98
CA LYS A 142 4.97 -42.28 54.83
C LYS A 142 4.42 -40.97 54.25
N LYS A 143 4.11 -39.97 55.09
CA LYS A 143 3.66 -38.65 54.62
C LYS A 143 4.79 -37.90 53.92
N ILE A 144 5.97 -37.85 54.52
CA ILE A 144 7.15 -37.17 53.95
C ILE A 144 7.59 -37.82 52.62
N LYS A 145 7.59 -39.16 52.53
CA LYS A 145 7.92 -39.87 51.28
C LYS A 145 6.87 -39.66 50.17
N LYS A 146 5.59 -39.56 50.53
CA LYS A 146 4.49 -39.29 49.59
C LYS A 146 4.54 -37.85 49.08
N GLU A 147 4.91 -36.90 49.94
CA GLU A 147 5.12 -35.50 49.58
C GLU A 147 6.33 -35.31 48.66
N LEU A 148 7.47 -35.95 48.98
CA LEU A 148 8.66 -35.95 48.11
C LEU A 148 8.37 -36.59 46.74
N LEU A 149 7.62 -37.70 46.69
CA LEU A 149 7.19 -38.28 45.42
C LEU A 149 6.25 -37.36 44.66
N SER A 150 5.36 -36.62 45.33
CA SER A 150 4.47 -35.67 44.67
C SER A 150 5.22 -34.47 44.11
N LYS A 151 6.22 -33.95 44.83
CA LYS A 151 7.11 -32.88 44.37
C LYS A 151 7.97 -33.35 43.19
N ALA A 152 8.60 -34.53 43.29
CA ALA A 152 9.36 -35.11 42.18
C ALA A 152 8.48 -35.41 40.96
N ARG A 153 7.24 -35.86 41.14
CA ARG A 153 6.28 -36.02 40.03
C ARG A 153 5.87 -34.68 39.43
N GLN A 154 5.75 -33.64 40.25
CA GLN A 154 5.41 -32.29 39.79
C GLN A 154 6.58 -31.65 39.03
N GLU A 155 7.82 -31.83 39.51
CA GLU A 155 9.04 -31.43 38.83
C GLU A 155 9.21 -32.19 37.52
N VAL A 156 9.12 -33.52 37.52
CA VAL A 156 9.17 -34.34 36.29
C VAL A 156 8.04 -33.96 35.33
N HIS A 157 6.82 -33.66 35.83
CA HIS A 157 5.73 -33.20 34.98
C HIS A 157 5.98 -31.78 34.44
N ALA A 158 6.62 -30.90 35.22
CA ALA A 158 7.01 -29.56 34.78
C ALA A 158 8.12 -29.65 33.73
N ASP A 159 9.11 -30.52 33.93
CA ASP A 159 10.21 -30.78 32.98
C ASP A 159 9.69 -31.45 31.71
N LEU A 160 8.82 -32.46 31.82
CA LEU A 160 8.15 -33.06 30.66
C LEU A 160 7.31 -32.03 29.91
N ARG A 161 6.62 -31.12 30.61
CA ARG A 161 5.92 -30.01 29.97
C ARG A 161 6.91 -29.10 29.25
N ALA A 162 7.96 -28.63 29.92
CA ALA A 162 8.95 -27.72 29.34
C ALA A 162 9.62 -28.33 28.10
N VAL A 163 10.08 -29.59 28.17
CA VAL A 163 10.65 -30.32 27.04
C VAL A 163 9.61 -30.58 25.96
N SER A 164 8.34 -30.78 26.33
CA SER A 164 7.26 -30.89 25.35
C SER A 164 6.87 -29.55 24.68
N PHE A 165 7.43 -28.42 25.08
CA PHE A 165 7.21 -27.15 24.39
C PHE A 165 8.42 -26.74 23.53
N THR A 166 9.61 -27.29 23.78
CA THR A 166 10.80 -27.06 22.95
C THR A 166 10.86 -28.08 21.81
N LEU A 167 10.57 -27.64 20.58
CA LEU A 167 10.75 -28.45 19.37
C LEU A 167 12.23 -28.62 19.03
N ASP A 168 12.56 -29.74 18.39
CA ASP A 168 13.85 -29.91 17.72
C ASP A 168 13.99 -28.81 16.65
N PRO A 169 15.12 -28.06 16.59
CA PRO A 169 15.37 -27.08 15.54
C PRO A 169 15.14 -27.64 14.12
N LYS A 170 15.35 -28.93 13.89
CA LYS A 170 15.08 -29.56 12.57
C LYS A 170 13.59 -29.63 12.23
N GLU A 171 12.77 -30.03 13.19
CA GLU A 171 11.31 -30.11 13.03
C GLU A 171 10.70 -28.71 12.83
N LYS A 172 11.22 -27.73 13.58
CA LYS A 172 10.84 -26.32 13.41
C LYS A 172 11.14 -25.78 12.01
N LYS A 173 12.33 -26.09 11.48
CA LYS A 173 12.71 -25.73 10.09
C LYS A 173 11.79 -26.38 9.05
N MET A 174 11.41 -27.63 9.25
CA MET A 174 10.51 -28.35 8.33
C MET A 174 9.13 -27.67 8.30
N ILE A 175 8.56 -27.41 9.48
CA ILE A 175 7.28 -26.72 9.65
C ILE A 175 7.30 -25.31 9.03
N GLN A 176 8.38 -24.55 9.25
CA GLN A 176 8.56 -23.23 8.66
C GLN A 176 8.62 -23.28 7.13
N ARG A 177 9.41 -24.21 6.56
CA ARG A 177 9.51 -24.39 5.10
C ARG A 177 8.16 -24.74 4.49
N GLU A 178 7.41 -25.63 5.13
CA GLU A 178 6.07 -26.05 4.70
C GLU A 178 5.07 -24.89 4.75
N THR A 179 5.13 -24.07 5.81
CA THR A 179 4.31 -22.86 5.96
C THR A 179 4.64 -21.82 4.89
N LEU A 180 5.93 -21.54 4.66
CA LEU A 180 6.39 -20.60 3.64
C LEU A 180 6.00 -21.06 2.23
N ALA A 181 6.15 -22.36 1.93
CA ALA A 181 5.75 -22.91 0.64
C ALA A 181 4.24 -22.70 0.37
N ALA A 182 3.37 -23.01 1.35
CA ALA A 182 1.93 -22.80 1.22
C ALA A 182 1.56 -21.30 1.10
N LEU A 183 2.27 -20.44 1.85
CA LEU A 183 2.07 -18.99 1.82
C LEU A 183 2.44 -18.40 0.46
N PHE A 184 3.64 -18.67 -0.04
CA PHE A 184 4.09 -18.16 -1.33
C PHE A 184 3.31 -18.78 -2.50
N GLU A 185 2.92 -20.05 -2.45
CA GLU A 185 2.01 -20.63 -3.45
C GLU A 185 0.71 -19.83 -3.53
N THR A 186 0.16 -19.43 -2.38
CA THR A 186 -1.05 -18.61 -2.31
C THR A 186 -0.81 -17.23 -2.92
N TYR A 187 0.30 -16.57 -2.60
CA TYR A 187 0.65 -15.27 -3.18
C TYR A 187 0.87 -15.33 -4.70
N PHE A 188 1.64 -16.30 -5.20
CA PHE A 188 1.84 -16.50 -6.65
C PHE A 188 0.54 -16.81 -7.37
N ARG A 189 -0.37 -17.58 -6.75
CA ARG A 189 -1.71 -17.85 -7.29
C ARG A 189 -2.51 -16.56 -7.43
N ILE A 190 -2.51 -15.69 -6.43
CA ILE A 190 -3.20 -14.39 -6.46
C ILE A 190 -2.59 -13.49 -7.54
N LEU A 191 -1.26 -13.42 -7.64
CA LEU A 191 -0.57 -12.62 -8.67
C LEU A 191 -0.94 -13.10 -10.08
N LYS A 192 -0.84 -14.41 -10.34
CA LYS A 192 -1.17 -15.00 -11.65
C LYS A 192 -2.65 -14.82 -12.00
N HIS A 193 -3.55 -14.96 -11.02
CA HIS A 193 -4.98 -14.68 -11.24
C HIS A 193 -5.21 -13.22 -11.62
N SER A 194 -4.51 -12.29 -10.97
CA SER A 194 -4.63 -10.86 -11.23
C SER A 194 -4.17 -10.49 -12.64
N MET A 195 -3.20 -11.21 -13.22
CA MET A 195 -2.79 -11.05 -14.62
C MET A 195 -3.80 -11.64 -15.61
N ASN A 196 -4.39 -12.80 -15.28
CA ASN A 196 -5.25 -13.54 -16.20
C ASN A 196 -6.66 -12.95 -16.30
N THR A 197 -7.19 -12.34 -15.23
CA THR A 197 -8.50 -11.68 -15.26
C THR A 197 -8.54 -10.51 -16.24
N SER A 198 -7.39 -9.90 -16.59
CA SER A 198 -7.31 -8.88 -17.65
C SER A 198 -7.74 -9.40 -19.04
N ASN A 199 -7.75 -10.72 -19.26
CA ASN A 199 -8.18 -11.33 -20.53
C ASN A 199 -9.66 -11.72 -20.56
N SER A 200 -10.38 -11.65 -19.43
CA SER A 200 -11.80 -12.01 -19.37
C SER A 200 -12.67 -10.76 -19.52
N ARG A 201 -13.27 -10.60 -20.72
CA ARG A 201 -14.11 -9.46 -21.15
C ARG A 201 -15.42 -9.25 -20.35
N TYR A 202 -15.61 -9.93 -19.23
CA TYR A 202 -16.76 -9.74 -18.36
C TYR A 202 -16.36 -8.83 -17.20
N LYS A 203 -16.72 -7.54 -17.32
CA LYS A 203 -16.78 -6.60 -16.19
C LYS A 203 -17.76 -7.17 -15.16
N ALA A 204 -17.27 -8.00 -14.25
CA ALA A 204 -18.01 -8.34 -13.05
C ALA A 204 -18.18 -7.04 -12.26
N THR A 205 -19.43 -6.63 -12.05
CA THR A 205 -19.82 -5.51 -11.19
C THR A 205 -19.22 -5.78 -9.81
N SER A 206 -18.09 -5.16 -9.48
CA SER A 206 -17.41 -5.41 -8.22
C SER A 206 -18.27 -4.90 -7.07
N VAL A 207 -18.73 -5.81 -6.21
CA VAL A 207 -19.52 -5.52 -5.01
C VAL A 207 -18.66 -4.87 -3.90
N PHE A 208 -17.33 -4.86 -4.06
CA PHE A 208 -16.39 -4.34 -3.09
C PHE A 208 -15.78 -3.01 -3.54
N PRO A 209 -15.56 -2.05 -2.62
CA PRO A 209 -14.94 -0.75 -2.91
C PRO A 209 -13.43 -0.83 -3.26
N GLY A 210 -12.88 -2.03 -3.52
CA GLY A 210 -11.45 -2.32 -3.68
C GLY A 210 -11.02 -2.87 -5.04
N GLY A 211 -11.77 -2.60 -6.11
CA GLY A 211 -11.41 -2.98 -7.47
C GLY A 211 -11.68 -4.45 -7.83
N SER A 212 -11.23 -4.88 -9.03
CA SER A 212 -11.44 -6.22 -9.58
C SER A 212 -10.60 -7.32 -8.90
N HIS A 213 -9.68 -6.94 -8.01
CA HIS A 213 -8.69 -7.84 -7.38
C HIS A 213 -8.56 -7.60 -5.87
N PRO A 214 -9.57 -7.98 -5.06
CA PRO A 214 -9.61 -7.66 -3.64
C PRO A 214 -8.41 -8.21 -2.83
N LEU A 215 -7.82 -9.31 -3.26
CA LEU A 215 -6.69 -9.95 -2.57
C LEU A 215 -5.31 -9.42 -2.97
N LEU A 216 -5.21 -8.56 -3.99
CA LEU A 216 -3.93 -8.11 -4.51
C LEU A 216 -3.16 -7.25 -3.50
N ALA A 217 -3.81 -6.26 -2.89
CA ALA A 217 -3.16 -5.37 -1.92
C ALA A 217 -2.61 -6.12 -0.68
N PRO A 218 -3.37 -6.99 0.02
CA PRO A 218 -2.82 -7.80 1.11
C PRO A 218 -1.70 -8.76 0.67
N CYS A 219 -1.79 -9.30 -0.56
CA CYS A 219 -0.75 -10.15 -1.13
C CYS A 219 0.56 -9.37 -1.34
N LEU A 220 0.49 -8.17 -1.92
CA LEU A 220 1.65 -7.29 -2.12
C LEU A 220 2.28 -6.87 -0.79
N GLU A 221 1.48 -6.52 0.21
CA GLU A 221 1.97 -6.23 1.55
C GLU A 221 2.71 -7.43 2.16
N GLY A 222 2.14 -8.63 2.03
CA GLY A 222 2.75 -9.87 2.50
C GLY A 222 4.06 -10.20 1.79
N LEU A 223 4.11 -10.05 0.47
CA LEU A 223 5.33 -10.22 -0.32
C LEU A 223 6.41 -9.23 0.09
N GLY A 224 6.05 -7.98 0.39
CA GLY A 224 6.98 -6.98 0.90
C GLY A 224 7.51 -7.32 2.29
N LYS A 225 6.66 -7.83 3.19
CA LYS A 225 7.05 -8.20 4.56
C LYS A 225 7.97 -9.43 4.60
N PHE A 226 7.63 -10.47 3.84
CA PHE A 226 8.34 -11.76 3.85
C PHE A 226 9.39 -11.87 2.74
N SER A 227 9.78 -10.74 2.14
CA SER A 227 10.64 -10.72 0.95
C SER A 227 12.03 -11.34 1.14
N HIS A 228 12.53 -11.32 2.37
CA HIS A 228 13.82 -11.87 2.79
C HIS A 228 13.80 -13.41 2.93
N LEU A 229 12.63 -14.04 2.91
CA LEU A 229 12.44 -15.48 3.05
C LEU A 229 12.12 -16.16 1.71
N ILE A 230 12.17 -15.43 0.60
CA ILE A 230 11.86 -15.96 -0.73
C ILE A 230 13.09 -16.71 -1.25
N ASP A 231 12.91 -17.97 -1.65
CA ASP A 231 13.97 -18.73 -2.31
C ASP A 231 14.37 -18.03 -3.63
N LEU A 232 15.69 -17.91 -3.87
CA LEU A 232 16.26 -17.20 -5.01
C LEU A 232 15.74 -17.70 -6.37
N ASP A 233 15.40 -18.98 -6.46
CA ASP A 233 14.91 -19.62 -7.69
C ASP A 233 13.57 -19.02 -8.18
N PHE A 234 12.71 -18.55 -7.27
CA PHE A 234 11.39 -17.98 -7.63
C PHE A 234 11.42 -16.48 -7.86
N MET A 235 12.53 -15.81 -7.55
CA MET A 235 12.64 -14.35 -7.61
C MET A 235 12.50 -13.81 -9.03
N SER A 236 13.09 -14.48 -10.01
CA SER A 236 13.00 -14.08 -11.42
C SER A 236 11.55 -14.11 -11.92
N GLU A 237 10.81 -15.18 -11.59
CA GLU A 237 9.38 -15.32 -11.90
C GLU A 237 8.54 -14.25 -11.16
N LEU A 238 8.85 -13.98 -9.90
CA LEU A 238 8.16 -12.95 -9.11
C LEU A 238 8.36 -11.56 -9.70
N ILE A 239 9.59 -11.17 -10.03
CA ILE A 239 9.86 -9.86 -10.61
C ILE A 239 9.21 -9.74 -12.00
N ALA A 240 9.24 -10.79 -12.83
CA ALA A 240 8.53 -10.80 -14.10
C ALA A 240 7.01 -10.63 -13.94
N CYS A 241 6.43 -11.28 -12.93
CA CYS A 241 5.02 -11.12 -12.53
C CYS A 241 4.71 -9.66 -12.14
N LEU A 242 5.49 -9.08 -11.22
CA LEU A 242 5.32 -7.70 -10.77
C LEU A 242 5.52 -6.69 -11.90
N LYS A 243 6.45 -6.95 -12.82
CA LYS A 243 6.70 -6.13 -14.00
C LYS A 243 5.46 -6.06 -14.90
N LYS A 244 4.86 -7.20 -15.21
CA LYS A 244 3.60 -7.26 -15.98
C LYS A 244 2.45 -6.53 -15.28
N LEU A 245 2.27 -6.79 -13.98
CA LEU A 245 1.22 -6.13 -13.18
C LEU A 245 1.44 -4.61 -13.04
N SER A 246 2.69 -4.14 -13.07
CA SER A 246 2.99 -2.69 -13.07
C SER A 246 2.58 -1.99 -14.37
N GLY A 247 2.15 -2.72 -15.40
CA GLY A 247 1.73 -2.19 -16.69
C GLY A 247 2.83 -2.16 -17.74
N TYR A 248 3.96 -2.85 -17.51
CA TYR A 248 5.00 -2.99 -18.52
C TYR A 248 4.63 -4.07 -19.55
N THR A 249 4.74 -3.72 -20.82
CA THR A 249 4.54 -4.62 -21.96
C THR A 249 5.82 -4.67 -22.80
N ASP A 250 6.34 -5.86 -23.10
CA ASP A 250 7.57 -6.05 -23.89
C ASP A 250 7.44 -5.56 -25.36
N HIS A 251 6.23 -5.30 -25.84
CA HIS A 251 5.95 -4.86 -27.21
C HIS A 251 5.37 -3.44 -27.25
N GLN A 252 6.14 -2.49 -27.81
CA GLN A 252 5.76 -1.08 -28.00
C GLN A 252 4.61 -0.84 -29.02
N GLY A 253 4.03 -1.90 -29.60
CA GLY A 253 3.06 -1.82 -30.71
C GLY A 253 1.70 -2.45 -30.47
N GLU A 254 1.47 -3.11 -29.33
CA GLU A 254 0.14 -3.62 -28.98
C GLU A 254 -0.64 -2.57 -28.20
N ILE A 255 -1.95 -2.50 -28.44
CA ILE A 255 -2.89 -1.67 -27.68
C ILE A 255 -2.60 -1.92 -26.20
N PRO A 256 -2.36 -0.87 -25.38
CA PRO A 256 -2.09 -1.09 -23.97
C PRO A 256 -3.24 -1.96 -23.44
N PRO A 257 -2.95 -3.12 -22.83
CA PRO A 257 -4.02 -3.92 -22.24
C PRO A 257 -4.80 -2.97 -21.34
N ASP A 258 -6.13 -2.98 -21.42
CA ASP A 258 -6.97 -2.21 -20.50
C ASP A 258 -6.46 -2.54 -19.09
N ASN A 259 -5.66 -1.64 -18.52
CA ASN A 259 -5.00 -1.87 -17.25
C ASN A 259 -6.13 -1.85 -16.23
N THR A 260 -6.61 -3.05 -15.89
CA THR A 260 -7.66 -3.26 -14.91
C THR A 260 -7.26 -2.77 -13.53
N LEU A 261 -5.93 -2.69 -13.27
CA LEU A 261 -5.34 -2.22 -12.04
C LEU A 261 -5.28 -0.70 -11.96
N SER A 262 -5.64 -0.19 -10.80
CA SER A 262 -5.47 1.20 -10.41
C SER A 262 -4.00 1.61 -10.38
N VAL A 263 -3.74 2.92 -10.46
CA VAL A 263 -2.38 3.47 -10.29
C VAL A 263 -1.82 3.11 -8.91
N SER A 264 -2.65 3.08 -7.87
CA SER A 264 -2.22 2.68 -6.53
C SER A 264 -1.73 1.23 -6.47
N GLU A 265 -2.45 0.27 -7.07
CA GLU A 265 -2.03 -1.14 -7.13
C GLU A 265 -0.74 -1.30 -7.95
N ARG A 266 -0.63 -0.58 -9.07
CA ARG A 266 0.59 -0.59 -9.91
C ARG A 266 1.80 -0.01 -9.16
N LEU A 267 1.60 1.06 -8.38
CA LEU A 267 2.63 1.63 -7.50
C LEU A 267 3.04 0.64 -6.41
N GLN A 268 2.09 -0.09 -5.81
CA GLN A 268 2.40 -1.15 -4.84
C GLN A 268 3.24 -2.27 -5.47
N CYS A 269 2.96 -2.68 -6.70
CA CYS A 269 3.78 -3.65 -7.43
C CYS A 269 5.24 -3.15 -7.57
N CYS A 270 5.43 -1.87 -7.92
CA CYS A 270 6.76 -1.25 -7.97
C CYS A 270 7.44 -1.26 -6.60
N ILE A 271 6.74 -0.86 -5.53
CA ILE A 271 7.29 -0.85 -4.15
C ILE A 271 7.78 -2.24 -3.76
N VAL A 272 6.95 -3.27 -3.97
CA VAL A 272 7.29 -4.65 -3.61
C VAL A 272 8.47 -5.16 -4.42
N ALA A 273 8.53 -4.88 -5.73
CA ALA A 273 9.65 -5.28 -6.57
C ALA A 273 10.99 -4.74 -6.03
N PHE A 274 11.02 -3.47 -5.61
CA PHE A 274 12.21 -2.86 -5.01
C PHE A 274 12.52 -3.40 -3.60
N LYS A 275 11.51 -3.66 -2.76
CA LYS A 275 11.71 -4.28 -1.43
C LYS A 275 12.31 -5.69 -1.56
N VAL A 276 11.76 -6.48 -2.48
CA VAL A 276 12.23 -7.85 -2.82
C VAL A 276 13.65 -7.84 -3.37
N TRP A 277 13.97 -6.91 -4.28
CA TRP A 277 15.32 -6.76 -4.82
C TRP A 277 16.35 -6.35 -3.75
N ARG A 278 15.97 -5.52 -2.78
CA ARG A 278 16.89 -5.09 -1.71
C ARG A 278 17.17 -6.16 -0.66
N SER A 279 16.15 -6.92 -0.25
CA SER A 279 16.26 -7.85 0.87
C SER A 279 17.20 -9.02 0.59
N ASN A 280 17.29 -9.45 -0.67
CA ASN A 280 18.09 -10.62 -1.07
C ASN A 280 19.53 -10.27 -1.47
N LEU A 281 19.93 -9.01 -1.28
CA LEU A 281 21.14 -8.37 -1.81
C LEU A 281 21.19 -8.47 -3.35
N GLU A 282 22.04 -7.66 -3.98
CA GLU A 282 22.15 -7.46 -5.46
C GLU A 282 22.49 -8.74 -6.27
N ALA A 283 22.44 -9.93 -5.64
CA ALA A 283 22.83 -11.25 -6.14
C ALA A 283 22.21 -11.65 -7.48
N LEU A 284 21.10 -11.04 -7.89
CA LEU A 284 20.41 -11.40 -9.13
C LEU A 284 20.68 -10.48 -10.32
N ASN A 285 21.42 -9.36 -10.16
CA ASN A 285 21.70 -8.37 -11.22
C ASN A 285 20.48 -8.06 -12.12
N VAL A 286 19.27 -8.10 -11.56
CA VAL A 286 18.03 -7.88 -12.32
C VAL A 286 17.93 -6.39 -12.58
N ASP A 287 17.79 -6.03 -13.85
CA ASP A 287 17.62 -4.65 -14.25
C ASP A 287 16.24 -4.13 -13.79
N LEU A 288 16.26 -3.06 -13.01
CA LEU A 288 15.06 -2.37 -12.52
C LEU A 288 14.72 -1.13 -13.36
N GLN A 289 15.43 -0.88 -14.47
CA GLN A 289 15.18 0.24 -15.37
C GLN A 289 13.71 0.31 -15.79
N ASP A 290 13.11 -0.83 -16.11
CA ASP A 290 11.71 -0.90 -16.52
C ASP A 290 10.74 -0.43 -15.45
N PHE A 291 11.01 -0.74 -14.17
CA PHE A 291 10.19 -0.23 -13.07
C PHE A 291 10.34 1.27 -12.88
N PHE A 292 11.52 1.85 -13.16
CA PHE A 292 11.67 3.31 -13.17
C PHE A 292 10.89 3.95 -14.32
N VAL A 293 10.90 3.35 -15.52
CA VAL A 293 10.08 3.82 -16.66
C VAL A 293 8.59 3.78 -16.30
N GLN A 294 8.12 2.68 -15.71
CA GLN A 294 6.72 2.57 -15.27
C GLN A 294 6.39 3.57 -14.17
N PHE A 295 7.25 3.70 -13.15
CA PHE A 295 7.04 4.67 -12.08
C PHE A 295 7.00 6.11 -12.60
N TYR A 296 7.87 6.45 -13.55
CA TYR A 296 7.88 7.76 -14.20
C TYR A 296 6.53 8.05 -14.85
N ASN A 297 5.94 7.09 -15.55
CA ASN A 297 4.61 7.21 -16.18
C ASN A 297 3.45 7.24 -15.16
N LEU A 298 3.54 6.45 -14.09
CA LEU A 298 2.54 6.42 -13.02
C LEU A 298 2.39 7.78 -12.32
N ILE A 299 3.48 8.56 -12.19
CA ILE A 299 3.43 9.92 -11.64
C ILE A 299 2.56 10.86 -12.50
N LEU A 300 2.55 10.68 -13.83
CA LEU A 300 1.69 11.46 -14.72
C LEU A 300 0.22 11.02 -14.66
N GLU A 301 -0.03 9.72 -14.50
CA GLU A 301 -1.38 9.14 -14.46
C GLU A 301 -2.07 9.31 -13.08
N TYR A 302 -1.30 9.67 -12.05
CA TYR A 302 -1.77 9.79 -10.68
C TYR A 302 -2.86 10.85 -10.52
N ARG A 303 -3.94 10.51 -9.79
CA ARG A 303 -5.03 11.43 -9.45
C ARG A 303 -5.39 11.32 -7.96
N PRO A 304 -5.28 12.42 -7.18
CA PRO A 304 -5.56 12.40 -5.74
C PRO A 304 -6.97 11.91 -5.37
N ASP A 305 -7.97 12.19 -6.22
CA ASP A 305 -9.36 11.79 -5.94
C ASP A 305 -9.59 10.28 -6.02
N ARG A 306 -8.73 9.56 -6.77
CA ARG A 306 -8.83 8.12 -7.01
C ARG A 306 -7.76 7.34 -6.23
N ASP A 307 -6.56 7.88 -6.17
CA ASP A 307 -5.35 7.14 -5.78
C ASP A 307 -4.85 7.53 -4.40
N HIS A 308 -4.31 6.57 -3.66
CA HIS A 308 -3.87 6.78 -2.28
C HIS A 308 -2.52 7.52 -2.23
N GLY A 309 -2.51 8.76 -1.74
CA GLY A 309 -1.28 9.57 -1.61
C GLY A 309 -0.21 8.95 -0.71
N GLU A 310 -0.61 8.17 0.30
CA GLU A 310 0.32 7.40 1.15
C GLU A 310 1.14 6.39 0.34
N VAL A 311 0.50 5.71 -0.62
CA VAL A 311 1.17 4.72 -1.49
C VAL A 311 2.16 5.43 -2.41
N LEU A 312 1.81 6.60 -2.93
CA LEU A 312 2.74 7.41 -3.71
C LEU A 312 3.95 7.85 -2.87
N ALA A 313 3.72 8.29 -1.63
CA ALA A 313 4.80 8.70 -0.75
C ALA A 313 5.72 7.52 -0.36
N ASP A 314 5.16 6.32 -0.14
CA ASP A 314 5.96 5.10 0.07
C ASP A 314 6.73 4.71 -1.20
N ALA A 315 6.15 4.90 -2.39
CA ALA A 315 6.85 4.69 -3.66
C ALA A 315 8.01 5.67 -3.84
N LEU A 316 7.83 6.96 -3.56
CA LEU A 316 8.90 7.96 -3.62
C LEU A 316 10.04 7.64 -2.63
N LYS A 317 9.69 7.25 -1.40
CA LYS A 317 10.64 6.79 -0.38
C LYS A 317 11.40 5.54 -0.85
N THR A 318 10.66 4.50 -1.20
CA THR A 318 11.24 3.20 -1.56
C THR A 318 12.06 3.31 -2.83
N LEU A 319 11.55 3.88 -3.93
CA LEU A 319 12.24 3.87 -5.22
C LEU A 319 13.35 4.93 -5.30
N LEU A 320 13.08 6.17 -4.86
CA LEU A 320 13.97 7.30 -5.11
C LEU A 320 14.84 7.67 -3.89
N TRP A 321 14.28 7.66 -2.68
CA TRP A 321 15.02 8.07 -1.48
C TRP A 321 16.09 7.04 -1.06
N GLU A 322 15.65 5.80 -0.87
CA GLU A 322 16.48 4.69 -0.37
C GLU A 322 17.40 4.08 -1.46
N GLY A 323 17.23 4.48 -2.73
CA GLY A 323 18.05 3.99 -3.84
C GLY A 323 19.52 4.39 -3.71
N LYS A 324 20.45 3.43 -3.84
CA LYS A 324 21.90 3.66 -3.69
C LYS A 324 22.54 4.42 -4.87
N GLN A 325 22.05 4.24 -6.09
CA GLN A 325 22.62 4.84 -7.30
C GLN A 325 21.49 5.25 -8.25
N GLN A 326 21.47 6.51 -8.66
CA GLN A 326 20.62 6.96 -9.76
C GLN A 326 21.50 7.51 -10.86
N ASP A 327 21.28 7.05 -12.08
CA ASP A 327 21.88 7.70 -13.23
C ASP A 327 21.44 9.17 -13.30
N MET A 328 22.35 10.04 -13.71
CA MET A 328 22.17 11.48 -13.73
C MET A 328 20.98 11.90 -14.60
N LEU A 329 20.83 11.30 -15.80
CA LEU A 329 19.75 11.62 -16.72
C LEU A 329 18.39 11.25 -16.12
N ARG A 330 18.32 10.08 -15.48
CA ARG A 330 17.12 9.60 -14.78
C ARG A 330 16.77 10.49 -13.60
N ALA A 331 17.76 10.85 -12.77
CA ALA A 331 17.55 11.74 -11.63
C ALA A 331 16.99 13.09 -12.07
N ALA A 332 17.54 13.68 -13.14
CA ALA A 332 17.06 14.93 -13.71
C ALA A 332 15.60 14.85 -14.21
N ALA A 333 15.25 13.74 -14.89
CA ALA A 333 13.89 13.49 -15.35
C ALA A 333 12.88 13.46 -14.19
N PHE A 334 13.19 12.69 -13.13
CA PHE A 334 12.36 12.65 -11.93
C PHE A 334 12.32 14.01 -11.22
N ILE A 335 13.44 14.71 -11.08
CA ILE A 335 13.48 16.06 -10.48
C ILE A 335 12.50 16.99 -11.21
N LYS A 336 12.56 17.05 -12.54
CA LYS A 336 11.68 17.93 -13.32
C LYS A 336 10.22 17.51 -13.20
N ARG A 337 9.92 16.22 -13.34
CA ARG A 337 8.55 15.70 -13.23
C ARG A 337 7.96 15.91 -11.84
N LEU A 338 8.75 15.73 -10.78
CA LEU A 338 8.32 15.98 -9.40
C LEU A 338 8.10 17.48 -9.13
N ALA A 339 8.86 18.37 -9.74
CA ALA A 339 8.65 19.81 -9.63
C ALA A 339 7.30 20.22 -10.25
N THR A 340 6.99 19.72 -11.45
CA THR A 340 5.70 19.93 -12.11
C THR A 340 4.55 19.28 -11.36
N PHE A 341 4.78 18.07 -10.82
CA PHE A 341 3.82 17.36 -9.97
C PHE A 341 3.48 18.20 -8.74
N ALA A 342 4.48 18.70 -8.00
CA ALA A 342 4.26 19.49 -6.80
C ALA A 342 3.44 20.78 -7.06
N LEU A 343 3.50 21.33 -8.27
CA LEU A 343 2.68 22.50 -8.66
C LEU A 343 1.20 22.14 -8.92
N SER A 344 0.93 20.88 -9.27
CA SER A 344 -0.37 20.44 -9.79
C SER A 344 -1.25 19.77 -8.73
N PHE A 345 -0.68 19.34 -7.60
CA PHE A 345 -1.35 18.51 -6.60
C PHE A 345 -1.41 19.16 -5.22
N GLY A 346 -2.13 18.51 -4.30
CA GLY A 346 -2.32 18.97 -2.93
C GLY A 346 -1.01 19.12 -2.16
N SER A 347 -1.03 19.90 -1.09
CA SER A 347 0.15 20.26 -0.31
C SER A 347 0.86 19.06 0.33
N THR A 348 0.09 18.03 0.71
CA THR A 348 0.57 16.76 1.28
C THR A 348 1.34 15.93 0.28
N GLU A 349 0.93 15.91 -0.98
CA GLU A 349 1.62 15.23 -2.07
C GLU A 349 2.80 16.08 -2.56
N ALA A 350 2.61 17.39 -2.64
CA ALA A 350 3.64 18.35 -3.07
C ALA A 350 4.86 18.34 -2.14
N ILE A 351 4.66 18.30 -0.82
CA ILE A 351 5.78 18.22 0.13
C ILE A 351 6.56 16.92 0.00
N ALA A 352 5.89 15.78 -0.20
CA ALA A 352 6.54 14.48 -0.39
C ALA A 352 7.38 14.48 -1.68
N ALA A 353 6.85 15.07 -2.75
CA ALA A 353 7.59 15.29 -3.99
C ALA A 353 8.79 16.24 -3.80
N LEU A 354 8.63 17.37 -3.10
CA LEU A 354 9.70 18.34 -2.86
C LEU A 354 10.83 17.80 -1.98
N ILE A 355 10.52 17.03 -0.94
CA ILE A 355 11.53 16.36 -0.10
C ILE A 355 12.32 15.36 -0.93
N THR A 356 11.64 14.59 -1.76
CA THR A 356 12.30 13.64 -2.67
C THR A 356 13.18 14.38 -3.67
N LEU A 357 12.68 15.45 -4.28
CA LEU A 357 13.42 16.31 -5.21
C LEU A 357 14.69 16.88 -4.56
N ARG A 358 14.58 17.45 -3.35
CA ARG A 358 15.71 17.97 -2.58
C ARG A 358 16.80 16.91 -2.40
N HIS A 359 16.41 15.70 -2.01
CA HIS A 359 17.34 14.59 -1.84
C HIS A 359 18.02 14.15 -3.13
N LEU A 360 17.28 14.15 -4.25
CA LEU A 360 17.86 13.84 -5.56
C LEU A 360 18.91 14.86 -6.00
N LEU A 361 18.69 16.16 -5.73
CA LEU A 361 19.67 17.23 -5.98
C LEU A 361 20.88 17.17 -5.04
N GLN A 362 20.70 16.69 -3.82
CA GLN A 362 21.81 16.47 -2.88
C GLN A 362 22.68 15.30 -3.32
N LYS A 363 22.08 14.18 -3.73
CA LYS A 363 22.80 13.01 -4.25
C LYS A 363 23.47 13.26 -5.61
N ASN A 364 22.80 13.99 -6.51
CA ASN A 364 23.28 14.25 -7.86
C ASN A 364 23.69 15.72 -8.03
N THR A 365 24.90 16.07 -7.63
CA THR A 365 25.42 17.45 -7.67
C THR A 365 25.34 18.08 -9.06
N LYS A 366 25.51 17.29 -10.14
CA LYS A 366 25.40 17.76 -11.53
C LYS A 366 23.98 18.21 -11.92
N CYS A 367 22.94 17.72 -11.24
CA CYS A 367 21.57 18.17 -11.48
C CYS A 367 21.28 19.56 -10.88
N ARG A 368 22.18 20.10 -10.03
CA ARG A 368 22.04 21.46 -9.48
C ARG A 368 22.12 22.54 -10.55
N ASN A 369 22.72 22.26 -11.70
CA ASN A 369 22.71 23.15 -12.87
C ASN A 369 21.29 23.53 -13.29
N MET A 370 20.28 22.70 -13.01
CA MET A 370 18.88 22.99 -13.31
C MET A 370 18.27 24.08 -12.40
N LEU A 371 18.95 24.46 -11.31
CA LEU A 371 18.56 25.59 -10.44
C LEU A 371 19.13 26.92 -10.94
N GLU A 372 20.17 26.89 -11.76
CA GLU A 372 20.81 28.08 -12.31
C GLU A 372 20.13 28.45 -13.64
N ASN A 373 19.86 29.75 -13.83
CA ASN A 373 19.21 30.24 -15.04
C ASN A 373 20.23 30.64 -16.11
N ASP A 374 21.30 29.84 -16.25
CA ASP A 374 22.35 30.15 -17.20
C ASP A 374 21.92 29.73 -18.60
N ALA A 375 22.01 30.67 -19.56
CA ALA A 375 21.48 30.51 -20.93
C ALA A 375 22.22 29.40 -21.74
N GLY A 376 23.22 28.76 -21.14
CA GLY A 376 23.98 27.63 -21.68
C GLY A 376 23.86 26.33 -20.86
N GLY A 377 22.82 26.19 -20.02
CA GLY A 377 22.58 25.02 -19.18
C GLY A 377 22.55 23.69 -19.96
N GLY A 378 23.70 23.02 -20.03
CA GLY A 378 23.82 21.62 -20.45
C GLY A 378 23.99 21.35 -21.95
N SER A 379 24.60 22.24 -22.74
CA SER A 379 24.82 22.04 -24.19
C SER A 379 25.76 20.87 -24.58
N LEU A 380 26.19 19.99 -23.66
CA LEU A 380 27.23 18.99 -23.95
C LEU A 380 26.99 17.55 -23.44
N SER A 381 25.83 17.22 -22.84
CA SER A 381 25.70 15.89 -22.18
C SER A 381 24.44 15.08 -22.47
N SER A 382 23.55 15.49 -23.37
CA SER A 382 22.41 14.64 -23.76
C SER A 382 22.09 14.75 -25.25
N LEU A 383 21.74 13.62 -25.87
CA LEU A 383 21.33 13.49 -27.27
C LEU A 383 20.03 14.28 -27.58
N VAL A 384 19.28 14.69 -26.55
CA VAL A 384 17.99 15.36 -26.65
C VAL A 384 18.13 16.82 -26.21
N ALA A 385 18.09 17.75 -27.17
CA ALA A 385 18.29 19.18 -26.94
C ALA A 385 17.06 19.93 -26.38
N LYS A 386 15.90 19.28 -26.32
CA LYS A 386 14.63 19.89 -25.90
C LYS A 386 13.89 18.96 -24.96
N TYR A 387 13.41 19.50 -23.84
CA TYR A 387 12.61 18.73 -22.90
C TYR A 387 11.25 18.36 -23.46
N ASP A 388 10.91 17.07 -23.32
CA ASP A 388 9.59 16.52 -23.61
C ASP A 388 8.91 16.09 -22.30
N PRO A 389 7.89 16.82 -21.83
CA PRO A 389 7.14 16.49 -20.62
C PRO A 389 6.43 15.13 -20.69
N GLU A 390 5.96 14.74 -21.89
CA GLU A 390 5.15 13.55 -22.14
C GLU A 390 6.00 12.32 -22.50
N ALA A 391 7.34 12.46 -22.46
CA ALA A 391 8.24 11.34 -22.68
C ALA A 391 7.93 10.20 -21.70
N LYS A 392 7.77 8.99 -22.25
CA LYS A 392 7.49 7.78 -21.47
C LYS A 392 8.71 7.24 -20.74
N ASP A 393 9.88 7.43 -21.33
CA ASP A 393 11.16 6.98 -20.78
C ASP A 393 11.88 8.18 -20.12
N PRO A 394 12.27 8.10 -18.84
CA PRO A 394 13.05 9.16 -18.18
C PRO A 394 14.36 9.49 -18.91
N TYR A 395 15.04 8.53 -19.52
CA TYR A 395 16.32 8.75 -20.21
C TYR A 395 16.17 9.59 -21.49
N LEU A 396 14.99 9.58 -22.11
CA LEU A 396 14.70 10.30 -23.35
C LEU A 396 14.01 11.66 -23.11
N SER A 397 13.73 12.02 -21.85
CA SER A 397 12.98 13.24 -21.52
C SER A 397 13.73 14.54 -21.83
N GLY A 398 15.07 14.55 -21.81
CA GLY A 398 15.87 15.77 -22.01
C GLY A 398 15.82 16.76 -20.83
N ALA A 399 15.48 16.30 -19.62
CA ALA A 399 15.23 17.18 -18.46
C ALA A 399 16.42 18.04 -18.02
N LEU A 400 17.67 17.57 -18.21
CA LEU A 400 18.87 18.34 -17.86
C LEU A 400 19.01 19.66 -18.63
N ALA A 401 18.36 19.79 -19.79
CA ALA A 401 18.35 21.02 -20.58
C ALA A 401 17.34 22.07 -20.07
N THR A 402 16.69 21.83 -18.92
CA THR A 402 15.64 22.71 -18.38
C THR A 402 16.00 23.31 -17.04
N VAL A 403 15.37 24.46 -16.77
CA VAL A 403 15.40 25.15 -15.49
C VAL A 403 14.18 24.77 -14.65
N LEU A 404 14.36 24.68 -13.33
CA LEU A 404 13.31 24.39 -12.34
C LEU A 404 12.49 25.63 -11.97
N TRP A 405 11.84 26.24 -12.95
CA TRP A 405 11.01 27.43 -12.78
C TRP A 405 9.80 27.18 -11.85
N GLU A 406 9.34 25.94 -11.71
CA GLU A 406 8.22 25.56 -10.83
C GLU A 406 8.50 25.93 -9.37
N LEU A 407 9.76 25.82 -8.92
CA LEU A 407 10.16 26.17 -7.56
C LEU A 407 9.93 27.66 -7.24
N SER A 408 10.09 28.53 -8.24
CA SER A 408 9.84 29.98 -8.08
C SER A 408 8.37 30.29 -7.84
N LEU A 409 7.47 29.46 -8.38
CA LEU A 409 6.03 29.57 -8.10
C LEU A 409 5.67 28.93 -6.76
N LEU A 410 6.25 27.77 -6.45
CA LEU A 410 6.02 27.06 -5.19
C LEU A 410 6.51 27.84 -3.96
N GLN A 411 7.49 28.74 -4.13
CA GLN A 411 7.87 29.69 -3.08
C GLN A 411 6.69 30.59 -2.63
N LYS A 412 5.70 30.82 -3.49
CA LYS A 412 4.50 31.63 -3.19
C LYS A 412 3.29 30.76 -2.84
N HIS A 413 3.50 29.48 -2.54
CA HIS A 413 2.44 28.56 -2.19
C HIS A 413 1.76 28.96 -0.87
N HIS A 414 0.47 28.65 -0.73
CA HIS A 414 -0.34 29.03 0.43
C HIS A 414 0.14 28.38 1.73
N ASP A 415 0.60 27.12 1.65
CA ASP A 415 1.17 26.41 2.79
C ASP A 415 2.64 26.78 2.99
N GLU A 416 2.92 27.28 4.20
CA GLU A 416 4.24 27.76 4.62
C GLU A 416 5.30 26.66 4.57
N THR A 417 4.94 25.39 4.83
CA THR A 417 5.86 24.26 4.77
C THR A 417 6.35 23.98 3.35
N VAL A 418 5.46 24.05 2.36
CA VAL A 418 5.77 23.89 0.94
C VAL A 418 6.59 25.08 0.44
N SER A 419 6.19 26.31 0.79
CA SER A 419 6.94 27.54 0.46
C SER A 419 8.34 27.56 1.07
N GLY A 420 8.47 27.16 2.33
CA GLY A 420 9.74 27.04 3.04
C GLY A 420 10.65 25.98 2.42
N MET A 421 10.09 24.83 2.05
CA MET A 421 10.86 23.77 1.37
C MET A 421 11.32 24.20 -0.02
N ALA A 422 10.46 24.86 -0.82
CA ALA A 422 10.83 25.40 -2.13
C ALA A 422 11.95 26.44 -2.02
N SER A 423 11.86 27.35 -1.03
CA SER A 423 12.90 28.34 -0.73
C SER A 423 14.22 27.67 -0.31
N ASN A 424 14.14 26.60 0.48
CA ASN A 424 15.31 25.82 0.88
C ASN A 424 16.00 25.17 -0.33
N ILE A 425 15.24 24.58 -1.25
CA ILE A 425 15.78 23.98 -2.47
C ILE A 425 16.45 25.04 -3.35
N LEU A 426 15.81 26.21 -3.55
CA LEU A 426 16.41 27.31 -4.31
C LEU A 426 17.71 27.82 -3.68
N SER A 427 17.81 27.84 -2.34
CA SER A 427 19.05 28.23 -1.66
C SER A 427 20.22 27.27 -1.91
N MET A 428 19.95 26.02 -2.34
CA MET A 428 21.00 25.06 -2.69
C MET A 428 21.81 25.45 -3.93
N ALA A 429 21.28 26.32 -4.79
CA ALA A 429 22.02 26.83 -5.95
C ALA A 429 23.27 27.62 -5.53
N ASN A 430 23.18 28.33 -4.39
CA ASN A 430 24.25 29.21 -3.91
C ASN A 430 25.19 28.53 -2.89
N LEU A 431 24.92 27.27 -2.53
CA LEU A 431 25.70 26.53 -1.53
C LEU A 431 26.68 25.59 -2.23
N ASN A 432 27.98 25.76 -1.92
CA ASN A 432 29.03 24.84 -2.33
C ASN A 432 28.66 23.40 -1.93
N ALA A 433 29.02 22.42 -2.76
CA ALA A 433 28.65 21.01 -2.60
C ALA A 433 28.97 20.38 -1.22
N THR A 434 29.78 21.05 -0.40
CA THR A 434 30.22 20.65 0.95
C THR A 434 29.49 21.35 2.11
N GLN A 435 28.63 22.34 1.86
CA GLN A 435 27.86 23.04 2.90
C GLN A 435 26.37 22.70 2.76
N ASN A 436 25.91 21.69 3.49
CA ASN A 436 24.49 21.35 3.55
C ASN A 436 23.71 22.47 4.28
N PRO A 437 22.58 22.94 3.73
CA PRO A 437 21.75 23.93 4.42
C PRO A 437 21.20 23.37 5.73
N VAL A 438 20.95 24.29 6.66
CA VAL A 438 20.28 24.12 7.96
C VAL A 438 19.26 22.98 7.94
N GLN A 439 19.41 22.07 8.90
CA GLN A 439 18.54 20.92 9.13
C GLN A 439 17.10 21.37 9.42
N LEU A 440 16.29 21.49 8.37
CA LEU A 440 14.88 21.13 8.46
C LEU A 440 14.84 19.60 8.54
N SER A 441 14.14 19.09 9.55
CA SER A 441 14.03 17.68 9.94
C SER A 441 14.11 16.75 8.73
N SER A 442 15.04 15.80 8.78
CA SER A 442 15.26 14.75 7.78
C SER A 442 14.09 13.74 7.81
N SER A 443 12.88 14.23 7.65
CA SER A 443 11.68 13.42 7.56
C SER A 443 11.68 12.75 6.19
N ASN A 444 11.52 11.43 6.15
CA ASN A 444 11.40 10.76 4.85
C ASN A 444 10.10 11.20 4.15
N PRO A 445 9.96 11.02 2.82
CA PRO A 445 8.78 11.49 2.08
C PRO A 445 7.45 10.98 2.66
N LEU A 446 7.43 9.76 3.18
CA LEU A 446 6.24 9.14 3.78
C LEU A 446 5.89 9.74 5.16
N GLU A 447 6.87 9.99 6.01
CA GLU A 447 6.71 10.66 7.29
C GLU A 447 6.22 12.09 7.07
N ALA A 448 6.83 12.84 6.16
CA ALA A 448 6.41 14.20 5.85
C ALA A 448 4.99 14.28 5.31
N TYR A 449 4.59 13.31 4.47
CA TYR A 449 3.19 13.17 4.03
C TYR A 449 2.26 12.97 5.23
N LYS A 450 2.59 12.04 6.14
CA LYS A 450 1.78 11.75 7.33
C LYS A 450 1.71 12.94 8.28
N ASP A 451 2.82 13.62 8.53
CA ASP A 451 2.90 14.77 9.43
C ASP A 451 2.01 15.92 8.94
N LEU A 452 2.02 16.22 7.64
CA LEU A 452 1.17 17.26 7.06
C LEU A 452 -0.28 16.83 6.89
N SER A 453 -0.54 15.54 6.65
CA SER A 453 -1.90 14.98 6.66
C SER A 453 -2.52 15.12 8.06
N MET A 454 -1.80 14.69 9.11
CA MET A 454 -2.22 14.81 10.50
C MET A 454 -2.37 16.26 10.95
N GLY A 455 -1.42 17.14 10.58
CA GLY A 455 -1.51 18.57 10.84
C GLY A 455 -2.75 19.20 10.17
N ARG A 456 -3.10 18.76 8.97
CA ARG A 456 -4.31 19.19 8.27
C ARG A 456 -5.58 18.68 8.96
N GLU A 457 -5.61 17.43 9.40
CA GLU A 457 -6.75 16.87 10.16
C GLU A 457 -6.99 17.59 11.48
N LEU A 458 -5.92 18.00 12.18
CA LEU A 458 -5.98 18.82 13.38
C LEU A 458 -6.38 20.28 13.09
N SER A 459 -6.05 20.79 11.90
CA SER A 459 -6.39 22.15 11.46
C SER A 459 -7.79 22.28 10.84
N LYS A 460 -8.53 21.18 10.63
CA LYS A 460 -9.97 21.26 10.30
C LYS A 460 -10.64 21.95 11.50
N PRO A 461 -11.16 23.17 11.35
CA PRO A 461 -11.67 23.89 12.50
C PRO A 461 -12.93 23.20 13.00
N THR A 462 -12.85 22.60 14.19
CA THR A 462 -14.03 22.43 15.03
C THR A 462 -14.54 23.84 15.31
N HIS A 463 -15.75 24.13 14.80
CA HIS A 463 -16.39 25.43 14.89
C HIS A 463 -16.26 26.07 16.27
N LYS A 464 -15.39 27.07 16.42
CA LYS A 464 -15.56 28.19 17.35
C LYS A 464 -15.01 29.46 16.71
N VAL A 465 -15.95 30.29 16.26
CA VAL A 465 -15.72 31.63 15.73
C VAL A 465 -15.35 32.58 16.88
N SER A 466 -14.21 33.25 16.76
CA SER A 466 -13.75 34.45 17.49
C SER A 466 -12.46 34.86 16.76
N GLN A 467 -12.28 35.99 16.09
CA GLN A 467 -12.55 37.38 16.46
C GLN A 467 -12.68 38.27 15.21
N THR A 468 -13.36 39.38 15.43
CA THR A 468 -13.68 40.49 14.53
C THR A 468 -12.47 41.16 13.86
N LEU A 469 -12.48 41.25 12.53
CA LEU A 469 -11.82 42.31 11.78
C LEU A 469 -12.84 43.02 10.89
N LYS A 470 -13.07 44.30 11.20
CA LYS A 470 -13.96 45.20 10.48
C LYS A 470 -13.39 45.46 9.08
N CYS A 471 -14.03 44.92 8.04
CA CYS A 471 -13.88 45.46 6.70
C CYS A 471 -15.25 45.49 5.99
N LYS A 472 -15.79 46.70 5.85
CA LYS A 472 -17.02 46.97 5.10
C LYS A 472 -16.75 46.72 3.63
N ARG A 473 -17.32 45.67 3.03
CA ARG A 473 -17.76 45.69 1.63
C ARG A 473 -18.81 44.62 1.36
N LYS A 474 -19.92 45.09 0.82
CA LYS A 474 -21.21 44.44 0.60
C LYS A 474 -21.13 43.58 -0.68
N ARG A 475 -21.16 42.26 -0.56
CA ARG A 475 -21.55 41.35 -1.65
C ARG A 475 -22.07 40.04 -1.05
N ARG A 476 -23.38 39.83 -1.15
CA ARG A 476 -24.07 38.58 -0.79
C ARG A 476 -23.66 37.50 -1.80
N SER A 477 -22.85 36.52 -1.39
CA SER A 477 -22.85 35.18 -1.98
C SER A 477 -23.50 34.23 -0.99
N LYS A 478 -24.56 33.53 -1.40
CA LYS A 478 -25.18 32.48 -0.60
C LYS A 478 -24.28 31.23 -0.69
N GLU A 479 -23.73 30.81 0.43
CA GLU A 479 -22.99 29.55 0.56
C GLU A 479 -23.94 28.35 0.51
N PHE A 480 -23.50 27.30 -0.18
CA PHE A 480 -24.15 26.01 -0.26
C PHE A 480 -23.76 25.22 1.00
N VAL A 481 -24.73 24.91 1.87
CA VAL A 481 -24.49 24.12 3.08
C VAL A 481 -24.86 22.67 2.78
N ALA A 482 -23.87 21.78 2.76
CA ALA A 482 -24.10 20.35 2.83
C ALA A 482 -24.48 20.00 4.28
N LEU A 483 -25.73 19.60 4.50
CA LEU A 483 -26.21 19.17 5.82
C LEU A 483 -25.77 17.72 6.07
N SER A 484 -25.12 17.51 7.22
CA SER A 484 -24.84 16.18 7.76
C SER A 484 -26.13 15.49 8.22
N THR A 485 -26.20 14.17 8.02
CA THR A 485 -27.34 13.28 8.29
C THR A 485 -27.86 13.38 9.74
N ASP A 486 -26.99 13.71 10.70
CA ASP A 486 -27.35 13.83 12.13
C ASP A 486 -28.23 15.06 12.46
N VAL A 487 -28.29 16.06 11.57
CA VAL A 487 -29.12 17.27 11.79
C VAL A 487 -30.57 17.04 11.33
N LEU A 488 -30.83 16.04 10.48
CA LEU A 488 -32.17 15.74 9.98
C LEU A 488 -33.06 15.00 10.98
N GLU A 489 -32.49 14.25 11.93
CA GLU A 489 -33.30 13.47 12.90
C GLU A 489 -33.88 14.32 14.05
N LYS A 490 -33.51 15.61 14.17
CA LYS A 490 -33.93 16.47 15.29
C LYS A 490 -34.65 17.75 14.90
N ALA A 491 -34.99 17.94 13.62
CA ALA A 491 -35.68 19.14 13.16
C ALA A 491 -37.17 18.86 12.93
N ASP A 492 -38.01 19.17 13.93
CA ASP A 492 -39.45 19.35 13.72
C ASP A 492 -39.65 20.53 12.74
N CYS A 493 -39.84 20.20 11.46
CA CYS A 493 -39.98 21.18 10.40
C CYS A 493 -41.37 21.81 10.41
N THR A 494 -41.51 22.95 11.09
CA THR A 494 -42.68 23.85 10.99
C THR A 494 -42.49 24.89 9.88
N VAL A 495 -42.12 24.45 8.67
CA VAL A 495 -42.06 25.32 7.49
C VAL A 495 -43.29 25.04 6.64
N GLY A 496 -44.11 26.06 6.39
CA GLY A 496 -45.33 25.92 5.60
C GLY A 496 -45.06 25.38 4.19
N GLU A 497 -45.85 24.40 3.76
CA GLU A 497 -45.66 23.67 2.48
C GLU A 497 -45.58 24.61 1.28
N ASP A 498 -46.30 25.73 1.30
CA ASP A 498 -46.32 26.73 0.23
C ASP A 498 -44.97 27.45 0.08
N GLU A 499 -44.29 27.77 1.19
CA GLU A 499 -42.98 28.43 1.17
C GLU A 499 -41.87 27.47 0.71
N LEU A 500 -42.00 26.18 1.04
CA LEU A 500 -41.10 25.13 0.57
C LEU A 500 -41.24 24.94 -0.95
N ARG A 501 -42.49 24.92 -1.45
CA ARG A 501 -42.82 24.74 -2.86
C ARG A 501 -42.27 25.89 -3.72
N GLU A 502 -42.40 27.14 -3.28
CA GLU A 502 -41.80 28.29 -3.99
C GLU A 502 -40.27 28.23 -4.04
N LYS A 503 -39.62 27.86 -2.93
CA LYS A 503 -38.15 27.75 -2.87
C LYS A 503 -37.63 26.63 -3.77
N LEU A 504 -38.32 25.49 -3.81
CA LEU A 504 -37.97 24.39 -4.70
C LEU A 504 -38.19 24.78 -6.16
N GLN A 505 -39.31 25.40 -6.52
CA GLN A 505 -39.54 25.89 -7.89
C GLN A 505 -38.46 26.88 -8.33
N SER A 506 -38.07 27.79 -7.45
CA SER A 506 -36.99 28.76 -7.70
C SER A 506 -35.64 28.06 -7.92
N HIS A 507 -35.32 27.05 -7.12
CA HIS A 507 -34.08 26.28 -7.25
C HIS A 507 -34.04 25.46 -8.55
N PHE A 508 -35.14 24.80 -8.90
CA PHE A 508 -35.25 24.03 -10.14
C PHE A 508 -35.30 24.92 -11.39
N ALA A 509 -35.76 26.16 -11.29
CA ALA A 509 -35.66 27.15 -12.37
C ALA A 509 -34.19 27.53 -12.64
N VAL A 510 -33.37 27.70 -11.60
CA VAL A 510 -31.93 28.00 -11.73
C VAL A 510 -31.18 26.82 -12.38
N LEU A 511 -31.47 25.58 -11.99
CA LEU A 511 -30.87 24.39 -12.61
C LEU A 511 -31.22 24.26 -14.10
N ARG A 512 -32.46 24.57 -14.49
CA ARG A 512 -32.85 24.63 -15.91
C ARG A 512 -32.06 25.69 -16.67
N GLY A 513 -31.80 26.85 -16.07
CA GLY A 513 -30.96 27.90 -16.66
C GLY A 513 -29.49 27.51 -16.82
N ILE A 514 -28.96 26.65 -15.93
CA ILE A 514 -27.59 26.11 -16.04
C ILE A 514 -27.51 25.08 -17.17
N SER A 515 -28.45 24.14 -17.23
CA SER A 515 -28.49 23.13 -18.29
C SER A 515 -28.68 23.75 -19.68
N GLU A 516 -29.53 24.77 -19.79
CA GLU A 516 -29.69 25.52 -21.05
C GLU A 516 -28.42 26.28 -21.44
N ASN A 517 -27.69 26.84 -20.46
CA ASN A 517 -26.39 27.47 -20.72
C ASN A 517 -25.33 26.47 -21.20
N GLU A 518 -25.31 25.25 -20.64
CA GLU A 518 -24.42 24.19 -21.12
C GLU A 518 -24.77 23.78 -22.56
N ARG A 519 -26.06 23.66 -22.89
CA ARG A 519 -26.52 23.41 -24.27
C ARG A 519 -26.10 24.53 -25.23
N LEU A 520 -26.26 25.79 -24.84
CA LEU A 520 -25.84 26.91 -25.68
C LEU A 520 -24.32 26.96 -25.88
N ARG A 521 -23.52 26.55 -24.88
CA ARG A 521 -22.07 26.43 -25.01
C ARG A 521 -21.66 25.32 -25.97
N THR A 522 -22.34 24.17 -25.97
CA THR A 522 -22.05 23.09 -26.91
C THR A 522 -22.43 23.47 -28.34
N GLU A 523 -23.57 24.14 -28.54
CA GLU A 523 -23.96 24.68 -29.85
C GLU A 523 -22.98 25.74 -30.36
N LEU A 524 -22.54 26.66 -29.49
CA LEU A 524 -21.53 27.67 -29.84
C LEU A 524 -20.21 27.02 -30.27
N ASN A 525 -19.75 26.00 -29.55
CA ASN A 525 -18.53 25.26 -29.89
C ASN A 525 -18.66 24.54 -31.23
N HIS A 526 -19.83 23.94 -31.51
CA HIS A 526 -20.11 23.30 -32.79
C HIS A 526 -20.12 24.32 -33.95
N ALA A 527 -20.72 25.49 -33.75
CA ALA A 527 -20.73 26.58 -34.73
C ALA A 527 -19.31 27.11 -34.99
N LEU A 528 -18.50 27.31 -33.94
CA LEU A 528 -17.11 27.74 -34.07
C LEU A 528 -16.26 26.72 -34.82
N SER A 529 -16.42 25.43 -34.53
CA SER A 529 -15.77 24.34 -35.26
C SER A 529 -16.13 24.36 -36.76
N SER A 530 -17.42 24.51 -37.06
CA SER A 530 -17.92 24.60 -38.44
C SER A 530 -17.35 25.81 -39.19
N ILE A 531 -17.26 26.96 -38.53
CA ILE A 531 -16.64 28.17 -39.09
C ILE A 531 -15.15 27.93 -39.34
N ASN A 532 -14.45 27.23 -38.45
CA ASN A 532 -13.02 26.95 -38.60
C ASN A 532 -12.77 26.01 -39.79
N MET A 533 -13.58 24.95 -39.93
CA MET A 533 -13.55 24.05 -41.08
C MET A 533 -13.80 24.80 -42.40
N TYR A 534 -14.74 25.75 -42.42
CA TYR A 534 -14.97 26.58 -43.60
C TYR A 534 -13.79 27.51 -43.93
N LYS A 535 -13.12 28.08 -42.91
CA LYS A 535 -11.90 28.88 -43.08
C LYS A 535 -10.76 28.05 -43.66
N GLU A 536 -10.57 26.82 -43.19
CA GLU A 536 -9.58 25.88 -43.73
C GLU A 536 -9.88 25.49 -45.17
N TYR A 537 -11.14 25.15 -45.48
CA TYR A 537 -11.58 24.89 -46.84
C TYR A 537 -11.29 26.09 -47.78
N LYS A 538 -11.56 27.32 -47.32
CA LYS A 538 -11.28 28.54 -48.09
C LYS A 538 -9.77 28.75 -48.32
N LYS A 539 -8.92 28.41 -47.34
CA LYS A 539 -7.46 28.43 -47.48
C LYS A 539 -6.99 27.40 -48.52
N GLN A 540 -7.48 26.16 -48.45
CA GLN A 540 -7.15 25.10 -49.40
C GLN A 540 -7.60 25.44 -50.83
N LYS A 541 -8.81 26.00 -51.00
CA LYS A 541 -9.31 26.45 -52.31
C LYS A 541 -8.48 27.59 -52.90
N LYS A 542 -7.99 28.52 -52.08
CA LYS A 542 -7.06 29.58 -52.50
C LYS A 542 -5.70 29.01 -52.91
N ALA A 543 -5.17 28.03 -52.18
CA ALA A 543 -3.93 27.34 -52.52
C ALA A 543 -4.04 26.57 -53.86
N SER A 544 -5.13 25.83 -54.07
CA SER A 544 -5.42 25.14 -55.33
C SER A 544 -5.54 26.10 -56.53
N LYS A 545 -6.20 27.25 -56.36
CA LYS A 545 -6.27 28.29 -57.41
C LYS A 545 -4.90 28.91 -57.74
N LYS A 546 -4.02 29.10 -56.74
CA LYS A 546 -2.64 29.58 -56.96
C LYS A 546 -1.81 28.54 -57.72
N SER A 547 -1.89 27.27 -57.33
CA SER A 547 -1.22 26.15 -58.04
C SER A 547 -1.68 26.03 -59.50
N LYS A 548 -2.99 26.14 -59.78
CA LYS A 548 -3.52 26.13 -61.16
C LYS A 548 -3.10 27.34 -62.01
N LYS A 549 -2.83 28.51 -61.40
CA LYS A 549 -2.29 29.67 -62.11
C LYS A 549 -0.79 29.50 -62.41
N ALA A 550 -0.03 28.91 -61.49
CA ALA A 550 1.39 28.63 -61.68
C ALA A 550 1.66 27.51 -62.72
N ALA A 551 0.69 26.62 -62.97
CA ALA A 551 0.79 25.60 -64.01
C ALA A 551 0.31 26.08 -65.41
N LYS A 552 -0.21 27.31 -65.52
CA LYS A 552 -0.69 27.92 -66.77
C LYS A 552 0.19 29.08 -67.27
N ALA A 553 1.11 29.53 -66.44
CA ALA A 553 2.21 30.42 -66.80
C ALA A 553 3.46 29.56 -66.98
#